data_AF-A0A516PXL0-F1
#
_entry.id   AF-A0A516PXL0-F1
#
_cell.length_a   1.000
_cell.length_b   1.000
_cell.length_c   1.000
_cell.angle_alpha   90.00
_cell.angle_beta   90.00
_cell.angle_gamma   90.00
#
_symmetry.space_group_name_H-M   'P 1'
#
loop_
_entity.id
_entity.type
_entity.pdbx_description
1 polymer ?
#
loop_
_entity_poly.entity_id
_entity_poly.type
_entity_poly.pdbx_seq_one_letter_code
_entity_poly.pdbx_strand_id
1 'polypeptide(L)'
;MTEPDRFADWDAAYVLGALTVPQRHAFEDHLADCADCRTAVSELAAMPGLLSQLPAAEAVALNEERLLDDHDQQAGDRGLPESIRRMSPPRGRSLPGRLLLVAVVVIALIIGGVGGYLIRDTIAGPPAPAPSVTLPNDVRLAFAPVRPSTMIAVADLTGTGSGTKINIECQYANTAGYGSTGRYALYVVDQNGDRTRGTSWPAAPGERVRTSMTSTLSLSEINSLEIDDVGTGQTIMRAIV
;
A
#
# COMPACT_ATOMS: atom_id res chain seq x y z
N MET A 1 6.13 -3.52 -44.49
CA MET A 1 6.07 -4.00 -43.10
C MET A 1 6.65 -2.87 -42.27
N THR A 2 5.79 -2.08 -41.62
CA THR A 2 6.22 -0.95 -40.79
C THR A 2 6.71 -1.52 -39.47
N GLU A 3 7.93 -1.18 -39.04
CA GLU A 3 8.44 -1.58 -37.73
C GLU A 3 7.49 -1.08 -36.63
N PRO A 4 7.20 -1.91 -35.61
CA PRO A 4 6.35 -1.49 -34.51
C PRO A 4 7.03 -0.33 -33.76
N ASP A 5 6.26 0.71 -33.50
CA ASP A 5 6.72 1.84 -32.71
C ASP A 5 7.04 1.38 -31.28
N ARG A 6 8.27 1.62 -30.83
CA ARG A 6 8.72 1.23 -29.48
C ARG A 6 7.90 1.87 -28.34
N PHE A 7 7.17 2.94 -28.65
CA PHE A 7 6.34 3.68 -27.70
C PHE A 7 4.90 3.16 -27.60
N ALA A 8 4.49 2.23 -28.48
CA ALA A 8 3.12 1.75 -28.56
C ALA A 8 2.61 1.10 -27.25
N ASP A 9 3.52 0.50 -26.46
CA ASP A 9 3.17 -0.19 -25.20
C ASP A 9 3.36 0.68 -23.94
N TRP A 10 3.55 2.00 -24.09
CA TRP A 10 3.88 2.90 -22.97
C TRP A 10 2.67 3.67 -22.42
N ASP A 11 1.51 3.60 -23.08
CA ASP A 11 0.28 4.31 -22.75
C ASP A 11 -0.21 4.06 -21.31
N ALA A 12 -0.33 2.80 -20.90
CA ALA A 12 -0.79 2.41 -19.57
C ALA A 12 0.21 2.82 -18.48
N ALA A 13 1.51 2.63 -18.74
CA ALA A 13 2.57 3.02 -17.80
C ALA A 13 2.65 4.54 -17.64
N TYR A 14 2.40 5.30 -18.71
CA TYR A 14 2.35 6.75 -18.67
C TYR A 14 1.16 7.25 -17.84
N VAL A 15 -0.04 6.70 -18.09
CA VAL A 15 -1.30 7.06 -17.41
C VAL A 15 -1.28 6.69 -15.93
N LEU A 16 -0.73 5.53 -15.57
CA LEU A 16 -0.62 5.07 -14.18
C LEU A 16 0.61 5.62 -13.45
N GLY A 17 1.44 6.44 -14.10
CA GLY A 17 2.60 7.06 -13.47
C GLY A 17 3.78 6.10 -13.22
N ALA A 18 3.83 4.97 -13.89
CA ALA A 18 4.87 3.94 -13.72
C ALA A 18 6.16 4.21 -14.53
N LEU A 19 6.14 5.16 -15.48
CA LEU A 19 7.35 5.56 -16.21
C LEU A 19 8.31 6.36 -15.33
N THR A 20 9.60 6.09 -15.47
CA THR A 20 10.66 6.94 -14.90
C THR A 20 10.64 8.34 -15.53
N VAL A 21 11.21 9.34 -14.85
CA VAL A 21 11.32 10.72 -15.37
C VAL A 21 11.89 10.79 -16.80
N PRO A 22 13.03 10.16 -17.14
CA PRO A 22 13.56 10.22 -18.51
C PRO A 22 12.66 9.50 -19.53
N GLN A 23 11.98 8.41 -19.13
CA GLN A 23 11.03 7.72 -20.02
C GLN A 23 9.79 8.58 -20.28
N ARG A 24 9.26 9.25 -19.25
CA ARG A 24 8.12 10.16 -19.38
C ARG A 24 8.43 11.27 -20.39
N HIS A 25 9.58 11.94 -20.26
CA HIS A 25 10.00 12.97 -21.21
C HIS A 25 10.09 12.43 -22.64
N ALA A 26 10.76 11.28 -22.83
CA ALA A 26 10.89 10.68 -24.16
C ALA A 26 9.53 10.30 -24.79
N PHE A 27 8.56 9.90 -23.97
CA PHE A 27 7.21 9.59 -24.44
C PHE A 27 6.39 10.84 -24.72
N GLU A 28 6.50 11.89 -23.91
CA GLU A 28 5.85 13.18 -24.14
C GLU A 28 6.34 13.84 -25.43
N ASP A 29 7.64 13.78 -25.71
CA ASP A 29 8.22 14.22 -26.99
C ASP A 29 7.59 13.46 -28.16
N HIS A 30 7.44 12.14 -28.04
CA HIS A 30 6.80 11.31 -29.05
C HIS A 30 5.30 11.61 -29.22
N LEU A 31 4.58 11.87 -28.12
CA LEU A 31 3.16 12.24 -28.13
C LEU A 31 2.89 13.55 -28.87
N ALA A 32 3.88 14.44 -29.05
CA ALA A 32 3.74 15.63 -29.88
C ALA A 32 3.48 15.26 -31.35
N ASP A 33 4.13 14.21 -31.85
CA ASP A 33 4.15 13.86 -33.27
C ASP A 33 3.26 12.65 -33.62
N CYS A 34 2.87 11.83 -32.64
CA CYS A 34 2.11 10.60 -32.88
C CYS A 34 0.64 10.68 -32.43
N ALA A 35 -0.30 10.68 -33.39
CA ALA A 35 -1.74 10.71 -33.11
C ALA A 35 -2.29 9.40 -32.51
N ASP A 36 -1.71 8.26 -32.89
CA ASP A 36 -2.15 6.95 -32.41
C ASP A 36 -1.85 6.79 -30.92
N CYS A 37 -0.63 7.14 -30.49
CA CYS A 37 -0.24 7.13 -29.07
C CYS A 37 -1.07 8.12 -28.23
N ARG A 38 -1.42 9.30 -28.77
CA ARG A 38 -2.36 10.22 -28.09
C ARG A 38 -3.74 9.61 -27.90
N THR A 39 -4.23 8.90 -28.91
CA THR A 39 -5.52 8.20 -28.84
C THR A 39 -5.49 7.11 -27.77
N ALA A 40 -4.46 6.27 -27.77
CA ALA A 40 -4.27 5.22 -26.77
C ALA A 40 -4.26 5.77 -25.33
N VAL A 41 -3.52 6.85 -25.07
CA VAL A 41 -3.52 7.54 -23.76
C VAL A 41 -4.92 8.05 -23.40
N SER A 42 -5.67 8.62 -24.35
CA SER A 42 -7.01 9.14 -24.10
C SER A 42 -8.04 8.06 -23.75
N GLU A 43 -7.89 6.84 -24.31
CA GLU A 43 -8.76 5.70 -24.00
C GLU A 43 -8.57 5.22 -22.55
N LEU A 44 -7.38 5.41 -21.99
CA LEU A 44 -7.03 4.99 -20.63
C LEU A 44 -7.18 6.11 -19.58
N ALA A 45 -7.38 7.36 -19.99
CA ALA A 45 -7.34 8.53 -19.11
C ALA A 45 -8.35 8.49 -17.93
N ALA A 46 -9.46 7.74 -18.06
CA ALA A 46 -10.44 7.57 -16.99
C ALA A 46 -10.03 6.54 -15.92
N MET A 47 -9.11 5.62 -16.22
CA MET A 47 -8.77 4.52 -15.32
C MET A 47 -8.20 4.96 -13.96
N PRO A 48 -7.27 5.93 -13.86
CA PRO A 48 -6.76 6.35 -12.56
C PRO A 48 -7.87 6.84 -11.63
N GLY A 49 -8.88 7.53 -12.18
CA GLY A 49 -10.06 7.97 -11.44
C GLY A 49 -10.88 6.80 -10.91
N LEU A 50 -11.10 5.77 -11.73
CA LEU A 50 -11.81 4.56 -11.31
C LEU A 50 -11.02 3.79 -10.22
N LEU A 51 -9.70 3.63 -10.40
CA LEU A 51 -8.85 2.96 -9.42
C LEU A 51 -8.78 3.71 -8.08
N SER A 52 -8.91 5.04 -8.10
CA SER A 52 -8.90 5.85 -6.88
C SER A 52 -10.13 5.64 -5.97
N GLN A 53 -11.18 4.98 -6.46
CA GLN A 53 -12.36 4.65 -5.66
C GLN A 53 -12.10 3.50 -4.68
N LEU A 54 -11.04 2.71 -4.88
CA LEU A 54 -10.64 1.66 -3.96
C LEU A 54 -9.72 2.24 -2.88
N PRO A 55 -10.12 2.23 -1.59
CA PRO A 55 -9.25 2.65 -0.50
C PRO A 55 -7.97 1.82 -0.47
N ALA A 56 -6.83 2.44 -0.20
CA ALA A 56 -5.54 1.75 -0.20
C ALA A 56 -5.50 0.56 0.79
N ALA A 57 -6.17 0.67 1.94
CA ALA A 57 -6.27 -0.42 2.91
C ALA A 57 -7.02 -1.64 2.36
N GLU A 58 -8.07 -1.42 1.57
CA GLU A 58 -8.84 -2.49 0.92
C GLU A 58 -8.05 -3.12 -0.24
N ALA A 59 -7.30 -2.32 -1.00
CA ALA A 59 -6.39 -2.82 -2.02
C ALA A 59 -5.29 -3.73 -1.45
N VAL A 60 -4.75 -3.40 -0.27
CA VAL A 60 -3.76 -4.23 0.44
C VAL A 60 -4.40 -5.52 0.96
N ALA A 61 -5.59 -5.45 1.56
CA ALA A 61 -6.30 -6.63 2.05
C ALA A 61 -6.61 -7.63 0.93
N LEU A 62 -7.08 -7.16 -0.24
CA LEU A 62 -7.32 -8.01 -1.42
C LEU A 62 -6.03 -8.68 -1.92
N ASN A 63 -4.90 -7.98 -1.83
CA ASN A 63 -3.62 -8.57 -2.17
C ASN A 63 -3.27 -9.66 -1.14
N GLU A 64 -3.37 -9.39 0.15
CA GLU A 64 -3.11 -10.38 1.22
C GLU A 64 -3.98 -11.63 1.09
N GLU A 65 -5.28 -11.50 0.82
CA GLU A 65 -6.19 -12.63 0.57
C GLU A 65 -5.73 -13.48 -0.63
N ARG A 66 -5.30 -12.85 -1.73
CA ARG A 66 -4.74 -13.56 -2.89
C ARG A 66 -3.46 -14.32 -2.55
N LEU A 67 -2.60 -13.76 -1.70
CA LEU A 67 -1.36 -14.40 -1.24
C LEU A 67 -1.64 -15.61 -0.32
N LEU A 68 -2.75 -15.59 0.41
CA LEU A 68 -3.21 -16.71 1.24
C LEU A 68 -3.79 -17.84 0.37
N ASP A 69 -4.57 -17.50 -0.66
CA ASP A 69 -5.14 -18.46 -1.62
C ASP A 69 -4.08 -19.11 -2.53
N ASP A 70 -3.08 -18.36 -3.00
CA ASP A 70 -2.02 -18.88 -3.90
C ASP A 70 -1.11 -19.91 -3.19
N HIS A 71 -1.09 -19.98 -1.85
CA HIS A 71 -0.35 -21.02 -1.12
C HIS A 71 -0.99 -22.42 -1.22
N ASP A 72 -2.29 -22.51 -1.56
CA ASP A 72 -3.00 -23.79 -1.70
C ASP A 72 -3.10 -24.26 -3.18
N GLN A 73 -2.78 -23.39 -4.14
CA GLN A 73 -2.96 -23.65 -5.58
C GLN A 73 -1.66 -23.89 -6.38
N GLN A 74 -0.52 -24.16 -5.72
CA GLN A 74 0.72 -24.57 -6.41
C GLN A 74 0.66 -26.02 -6.96
N ALA A 75 -0.41 -26.41 -7.64
CA ALA A 75 -0.47 -27.60 -8.49
C ALA A 75 -1.71 -27.58 -9.41
N GLY A 76 -1.86 -26.57 -10.27
CA GLY A 76 -2.95 -26.60 -11.25
C GLY A 76 -2.93 -25.43 -12.22
N ASP A 77 -2.51 -25.71 -13.45
CA ASP A 77 -2.90 -25.06 -14.70
C ASP A 77 -3.33 -23.58 -14.61
N ARG A 78 -2.44 -22.67 -15.06
CA ARG A 78 -2.70 -21.22 -15.18
C ARG A 78 -3.65 -20.93 -16.34
N GLY A 79 -4.89 -21.38 -16.22
CA GLY A 79 -6.02 -20.88 -17.00
C GLY A 79 -6.40 -19.49 -16.48
N LEU A 80 -6.45 -18.50 -17.38
CA LEU A 80 -7.07 -17.20 -17.08
C LEU A 80 -8.48 -17.46 -16.52
N PRO A 81 -8.88 -16.82 -15.41
CA PRO A 81 -10.21 -16.99 -14.86
C PRO A 81 -11.27 -16.67 -15.92
N GLU A 82 -12.30 -17.52 -16.01
CA GLU A 82 -13.32 -17.47 -17.06
C GLU A 82 -14.08 -16.12 -17.10
N SER A 83 -14.00 -15.35 -16.02
CA SER A 83 -14.51 -13.98 -15.90
C SER A 83 -13.82 -12.98 -16.83
N ILE A 84 -12.53 -13.13 -17.13
CA ILE A 84 -11.78 -12.20 -17.99
C ILE A 84 -11.97 -12.54 -19.48
N ARG A 85 -12.24 -13.81 -19.81
CA ARG A 85 -12.47 -14.24 -21.21
C ARG A 85 -13.74 -13.67 -21.85
N ARG A 86 -14.65 -13.07 -21.06
CA ARG A 86 -15.89 -12.44 -21.56
C ARG A 86 -15.77 -10.95 -21.85
N MET A 87 -14.60 -10.35 -21.63
CA MET A 87 -14.37 -8.93 -21.93
C MET A 87 -13.59 -8.77 -23.24
N SER A 88 -14.07 -9.40 -24.31
CA SER A 88 -13.74 -8.97 -25.67
C SER A 88 -14.75 -7.89 -26.07
N PRO A 89 -14.33 -6.65 -26.38
CA PRO A 89 -15.25 -5.65 -26.90
C PRO A 89 -15.77 -6.11 -28.26
N PRO A 90 -17.10 -6.17 -28.49
CA PRO A 90 -17.61 -6.36 -29.84
C PRO A 90 -17.29 -5.12 -30.65
N ARG A 91 -16.29 -5.22 -31.55
CA ARG A 91 -16.09 -4.28 -32.65
C ARG A 91 -17.36 -4.26 -33.51
N GLY A 92 -18.15 -3.20 -33.35
CA GLY A 92 -19.02 -2.59 -34.35
C GLY A 92 -20.06 -3.47 -35.06
N ARG A 93 -21.33 -3.31 -34.68
CA ARG A 93 -22.41 -2.91 -35.63
C ARG A 93 -23.74 -2.67 -34.92
N SER A 94 -24.22 -1.43 -35.06
CA SER A 94 -25.61 -0.97 -35.13
C SER A 94 -26.72 -2.04 -35.08
N LEU A 95 -27.66 -1.96 -34.13
CA LEU A 95 -28.95 -1.24 -34.25
C LEU A 95 -29.77 -1.40 -32.94
N PRO A 96 -30.77 -0.52 -32.68
CA PRO A 96 -31.50 -0.40 -31.42
C PRO A 96 -32.80 -1.20 -31.43
N GLY A 97 -33.18 -1.78 -30.29
CA GLY A 97 -34.43 -2.53 -30.18
C GLY A 97 -34.80 -2.94 -28.75
N ARG A 98 -35.45 -2.02 -28.03
CA ARG A 98 -36.61 -2.21 -27.12
C ARG A 98 -36.58 -3.42 -26.17
N LEU A 99 -36.42 -3.21 -24.86
CA LEU A 99 -37.47 -2.88 -23.85
C LEU A 99 -38.27 -4.11 -23.36
N LEU A 100 -38.46 -4.17 -22.03
CA LEU A 100 -39.23 -5.12 -21.17
C LEU A 100 -38.41 -6.32 -20.66
N LEU A 101 -38.25 -6.58 -19.35
CA LEU A 101 -39.16 -6.54 -18.18
C LEU A 101 -38.33 -6.21 -16.91
N VAL A 102 -38.63 -5.18 -16.11
CA VAL A 102 -39.62 -5.08 -15.02
C VAL A 102 -39.44 -6.12 -13.88
N ALA A 103 -38.85 -5.62 -12.78
CA ALA A 103 -39.19 -5.72 -11.34
C ALA A 103 -39.67 -7.03 -10.69
N VAL A 104 -39.16 -7.28 -9.46
CA VAL A 104 -39.68 -8.01 -8.27
C VAL A 104 -38.47 -8.64 -7.55
N VAL A 105 -38.18 -8.52 -6.23
CA VAL A 105 -38.89 -8.00 -5.07
C VAL A 105 -37.87 -7.72 -3.94
N VAL A 106 -38.02 -6.56 -3.29
CA VAL A 106 -37.55 -6.28 -1.94
C VAL A 106 -38.46 -7.04 -0.99
N ILE A 107 -37.93 -7.89 -0.10
CA ILE A 107 -38.41 -8.21 1.26
C ILE A 107 -37.53 -9.36 1.80
N ALA A 108 -36.58 -9.03 2.67
CA ALA A 108 -35.99 -9.94 3.66
C ALA A 108 -35.28 -9.14 4.76
N LEU A 109 -36.02 -8.22 5.38
CA LEU A 109 -35.76 -7.75 6.74
C LEU A 109 -36.97 -8.16 7.56
N ILE A 110 -36.75 -8.41 8.85
CA ILE A 110 -37.75 -8.69 9.92
C ILE A 110 -38.06 -10.18 10.14
N ILE A 111 -37.10 -10.97 10.62
CA ILE A 111 -37.31 -11.96 11.71
C ILE A 111 -36.00 -12.05 12.51
N GLY A 112 -35.93 -11.35 13.65
CA GLY A 112 -34.76 -11.42 14.52
C GLY A 112 -34.81 -10.51 15.74
N GLY A 113 -36.02 -10.17 16.22
CA GLY A 113 -36.17 -9.22 17.32
C GLY A 113 -37.52 -9.30 17.99
N VAL A 114 -37.79 -10.38 18.73
CA VAL A 114 -38.66 -10.38 19.92
C VAL A 114 -38.25 -11.58 20.77
N GLY A 115 -37.60 -11.35 21.91
CA GLY A 115 -37.31 -12.41 22.87
C GLY A 115 -36.25 -12.00 23.88
N GLY A 116 -36.66 -11.34 24.96
CA GLY A 116 -35.77 -11.07 26.09
C GLY A 116 -35.90 -9.70 26.75
N TYR A 117 -37.09 -9.09 26.76
CA TYR A 117 -37.42 -8.13 27.81
C TYR A 117 -38.07 -8.93 28.94
N LEU A 118 -37.75 -8.57 30.20
CA LEU A 118 -38.10 -9.21 31.47
C LEU A 118 -37.06 -10.22 31.99
N ILE A 119 -36.01 -9.72 32.66
CA ILE A 119 -35.70 -10.00 34.06
C ILE A 119 -34.83 -8.83 34.54
N ARG A 120 -35.41 -7.98 35.38
CA ARG A 120 -34.74 -6.92 36.11
C ARG A 120 -35.15 -7.13 37.56
N ASP A 121 -34.34 -7.85 38.33
CA ASP A 121 -34.09 -7.48 39.73
C ASP A 121 -32.91 -8.24 40.37
N THR A 122 -32.19 -7.46 41.20
CA THR A 122 -31.38 -7.84 42.37
C THR A 122 -30.23 -8.85 42.29
N ILE A 123 -29.03 -8.41 41.88
CA ILE A 123 -27.78 -8.81 42.55
C ILE A 123 -26.85 -7.59 42.66
N ALA A 124 -26.78 -7.02 43.87
CA ALA A 124 -25.70 -6.13 44.28
C ALA A 124 -24.42 -6.97 44.44
N GLY A 125 -23.60 -7.03 43.39
CA GLY A 125 -22.24 -7.56 43.42
C GLY A 125 -21.22 -6.44 43.73
N PRO A 126 -20.09 -6.74 44.39
CA PRO A 126 -19.06 -5.75 44.71
C PRO A 126 -18.52 -5.06 43.45
N PRO A 127 -18.01 -3.81 43.54
CA PRO A 127 -17.67 -3.01 42.37
C PRO A 127 -16.65 -3.75 41.50
N ALA A 128 -17.08 -4.10 40.29
CA ALA A 128 -16.18 -4.56 39.26
C ALA A 128 -15.12 -3.46 39.03
N PRO A 129 -13.83 -3.80 38.92
CA PRO A 129 -12.82 -2.82 38.58
C PRO A 129 -13.22 -2.16 37.27
N ALA A 130 -13.24 -0.81 37.27
CA ALA A 130 -13.56 -0.02 36.10
C ALA A 130 -12.74 -0.52 34.88
N PRO A 131 -13.31 -0.57 33.67
CA PRO A 131 -12.53 -0.86 32.48
C PRO A 131 -11.44 0.21 32.38
N SER A 132 -10.19 -0.17 32.66
CA SER A 132 -9.04 0.65 32.33
C SER A 132 -9.02 0.72 30.81
N VAL A 133 -9.32 1.90 30.27
CA VAL A 133 -9.07 2.23 28.87
C VAL A 133 -7.55 2.22 28.70
N THR A 134 -6.99 1.07 28.35
CA THR A 134 -5.62 1.00 27.86
C THR A 134 -5.62 1.73 26.51
N LEU A 135 -5.08 2.95 26.48
CA LEU A 135 -4.78 3.62 25.22
C LEU A 135 -3.98 2.65 24.33
N PRO A 136 -4.25 2.58 23.01
CA PRO A 136 -3.38 1.84 22.11
C PRO A 136 -1.97 2.43 22.22
N ASN A 137 -1.04 1.72 22.87
CA ASN A 137 0.37 2.09 22.94
C ASN A 137 1.12 1.74 21.64
N ASP A 138 0.38 1.52 20.55
CA ASP A 138 0.91 1.06 19.27
C ASP A 138 0.65 2.14 18.22
N VAL A 139 1.73 2.66 17.63
CA VAL A 139 1.69 3.75 16.66
C VAL A 139 2.42 3.31 15.41
N ARG A 140 1.77 3.45 14.24
CA ARG A 140 2.39 3.19 12.94
C ARG A 140 2.78 4.50 12.27
N LEU A 141 4.05 4.61 11.92
CA LEU A 141 4.65 5.79 11.31
C LEU A 141 5.09 5.49 9.88
N ALA A 142 4.79 6.42 8.98
CA ALA A 142 5.37 6.43 7.64
C ALA A 142 6.56 7.39 7.62
N PHE A 143 7.66 6.97 7.00
CA PHE A 143 8.81 7.84 6.81
C PHE A 143 8.60 8.74 5.59
N ALA A 144 8.93 10.02 5.75
CA ALA A 144 9.03 10.99 4.67
C ALA A 144 10.49 11.11 4.20
N PRO A 145 10.74 11.24 2.88
CA PRO A 145 12.07 11.51 2.37
C PRO A 145 12.51 12.93 2.73
N VAL A 146 13.66 13.05 3.39
CA VAL A 146 14.34 14.34 3.61
C VAL A 146 15.37 14.63 2.51
N ARG A 147 15.76 13.60 1.77
CA ARG A 147 16.55 13.67 0.54
C ARG A 147 16.00 12.71 -0.50
N PRO A 148 16.33 12.90 -1.80
CA PRO A 148 15.98 11.95 -2.84
C PRO A 148 16.49 10.55 -2.45
N SER A 149 15.56 9.62 -2.27
CA SER A 149 15.84 8.23 -1.95
C SER A 149 14.90 7.34 -2.75
N THR A 150 15.35 6.15 -3.11
CA THR A 150 14.55 5.12 -3.78
C THR A 150 13.88 4.18 -2.79
N MET A 151 13.83 4.55 -1.52
CA MET A 151 13.33 3.73 -0.42
C MET A 151 12.00 4.28 0.10
N ILE A 152 11.08 3.37 0.42
CA ILE A 152 9.89 3.65 1.23
C ILE A 152 10.05 2.87 2.53
N ALA A 153 9.74 3.50 3.66
CA ALA A 153 9.86 2.88 4.97
C ALA A 153 8.66 3.19 5.86
N VAL A 154 8.28 2.21 6.67
CA VAL A 154 7.25 2.31 7.71
C VAL A 154 7.77 1.68 9.00
N ALA A 155 7.36 2.20 10.14
CA ALA A 155 7.68 1.62 11.44
C ALA A 155 6.44 1.46 12.30
N ASP A 156 6.37 0.36 13.03
CA ASP A 156 5.39 0.11 14.09
C ASP A 156 6.10 0.23 15.43
N LEU A 157 5.62 1.15 16.27
CA LEU A 157 6.17 1.43 17.59
C LEU A 157 5.20 0.93 18.64
N THR A 158 5.59 -0.11 19.37
CA THR A 158 4.81 -0.70 20.46
C THR A 158 5.45 -0.33 21.80
N GLY A 159 4.77 0.49 22.58
CA GLY A 159 5.17 0.80 23.96
C GLY A 159 5.16 -0.46 24.83
N THR A 160 6.28 -0.74 25.50
CA THR A 160 6.42 -1.80 26.49
C THR A 160 6.63 -1.18 27.87
N GLY A 161 6.41 -1.95 28.94
CA GLY A 161 6.68 -1.46 30.30
C GLY A 161 8.16 -1.10 30.56
N SER A 162 9.07 -1.43 29.64
CA SER A 162 10.51 -1.19 29.75
C SER A 162 11.09 -0.36 28.60
N GLY A 163 10.25 0.27 27.77
CA GLY A 163 10.68 1.09 26.64
C GLY A 163 9.76 1.00 25.43
N THR A 164 10.31 1.01 24.22
CA THR A 164 9.53 0.93 22.98
C THR A 164 10.13 -0.10 22.05
N LYS A 165 9.33 -1.07 21.60
CA LYS A 165 9.70 -1.98 20.53
C LYS A 165 9.39 -1.31 19.19
N ILE A 166 10.36 -1.28 18.30
CA ILE A 166 10.27 -0.63 17.00
C ILE A 166 10.48 -1.72 15.95
N ASN A 167 9.44 -2.03 15.18
CA ASN A 167 9.55 -2.88 14.00
C ASN A 167 9.59 -1.98 12.77
N ILE A 168 10.55 -2.16 11.88
CA ILE A 168 10.70 -1.35 10.69
C ILE A 168 10.69 -2.24 9.44
N GLU A 169 9.96 -1.78 8.44
CA GLU A 169 9.90 -2.38 7.12
C GLU A 169 10.31 -1.37 6.07
N CYS A 170 11.29 -1.75 5.27
CA CYS A 170 11.83 -0.93 4.19
C CYS A 170 11.68 -1.67 2.87
N GLN A 171 11.19 -0.97 1.85
CA GLN A 171 11.16 -1.43 0.47
C GLN A 171 12.06 -0.53 -0.36
N TYR A 172 12.97 -1.16 -1.11
CA TYR A 172 13.87 -0.47 -2.01
C TYR A 172 13.38 -0.62 -3.44
N ALA A 173 13.41 0.46 -4.22
CA ALA A 173 13.01 0.41 -5.62
C ALA A 173 13.92 -0.54 -6.40
N ASN A 174 13.33 -1.29 -7.33
CA ASN A 174 14.08 -2.11 -8.26
C ASN A 174 14.58 -1.25 -9.42
N THR A 175 15.84 -0.84 -9.37
CA THR A 175 16.50 -0.16 -10.49
C THR A 175 17.19 -1.21 -11.35
N ALA A 176 16.48 -1.76 -12.34
CA ALA A 176 16.88 -2.77 -13.34
C ALA A 176 18.40 -3.06 -13.48
N GLY A 177 19.00 -3.72 -12.49
CA GLY A 177 20.42 -4.10 -12.47
C GLY A 177 21.47 -2.99 -12.25
N TYR A 178 21.08 -1.72 -12.10
CA TYR A 178 22.02 -0.57 -11.98
C TYR A 178 22.24 -0.07 -10.55
N GLY A 179 21.62 -0.68 -9.54
CA GLY A 179 21.81 -0.26 -8.15
C GLY A 179 22.79 -1.16 -7.40
N SER A 180 23.66 -0.55 -6.61
CA SER A 180 24.54 -1.27 -5.68
C SER A 180 23.84 -1.51 -4.33
N THR A 181 24.21 -2.58 -3.64
CA THR A 181 23.79 -2.80 -2.24
C THR A 181 24.25 -1.63 -1.37
N GLY A 182 23.29 -0.93 -0.77
CA GLY A 182 23.52 0.12 0.22
C GLY A 182 23.53 -0.45 1.64
N ARG A 183 24.01 0.32 2.61
CA ARG A 183 23.90 -0.02 4.03
C ARG A 183 23.20 1.12 4.75
N TYR A 184 22.22 0.78 5.57
CA TYR A 184 21.33 1.74 6.23
C TYR A 184 21.38 1.53 7.74
N ALA A 185 21.13 2.60 8.50
CA ALA A 185 21.05 2.56 9.95
C ALA A 185 19.85 3.35 10.45
N LEU A 186 19.10 2.76 11.37
CA LEU A 186 18.01 3.42 12.08
C LEU A 186 18.57 4.15 13.30
N TYR A 187 18.10 5.38 13.50
CA TYR A 187 18.34 6.18 14.69
C TYR A 187 17.02 6.55 15.34
N VAL A 188 17.04 6.54 16.66
CA VAL A 188 15.96 7.06 17.50
C VAL A 188 16.42 8.40 18.03
N VAL A 189 15.61 9.44 17.81
CA VAL A 189 15.88 10.80 18.30
C VAL A 189 14.92 11.10 19.43
N ASP A 190 15.44 11.43 20.60
CA ASP A 190 14.63 11.77 21.76
C ASP A 190 14.04 13.20 21.66
N GLN A 191 13.24 13.60 22.65
CA GLN A 191 12.69 14.97 22.75
C GLN A 191 13.75 16.07 22.92
N ASN A 192 14.94 15.74 23.42
CA ASN A 192 16.05 16.69 23.58
C ASN A 192 16.89 16.83 22.31
N GLY A 193 16.67 15.97 21.31
CA GLY A 193 17.43 15.91 20.06
C GLY A 193 18.61 14.93 20.09
N ASP A 194 18.79 14.15 21.17
CA ASP A 194 19.85 13.17 21.28
C ASP A 194 19.57 11.99 20.34
N ARG A 195 20.52 11.73 19.42
CA ARG A 195 20.43 10.68 18.41
C ARG A 195 21.10 9.41 18.91
N THR A 196 20.30 8.36 19.14
CA THR A 196 20.81 7.03 19.52
C THR A 196 20.73 6.07 18.33
N ARG A 197 21.86 5.44 17.99
CA ARG A 197 21.90 4.43 16.92
C ARG A 197 21.22 3.15 17.38
N GLY A 198 20.28 2.67 16.57
CA GLY A 198 19.60 1.40 16.73
C GLY A 198 20.23 0.28 15.90
N THR A 199 19.41 -0.32 15.03
CA THR A 199 19.80 -1.40 14.13
C THR A 199 20.36 -0.89 12.79
N SER A 200 21.12 -1.73 12.09
CA SER A 200 21.65 -1.44 10.75
C SER A 200 21.59 -2.67 9.86
N TRP A 201 21.34 -2.47 8.57
CA TRP A 201 21.15 -3.56 7.61
C TRP A 201 21.69 -3.19 6.23
N PRO A 202 22.19 -4.16 5.45
CA PRO A 202 22.39 -3.99 4.02
C PRO A 202 21.04 -4.09 3.28
N ALA A 203 20.93 -3.47 2.11
CA ALA A 203 19.82 -3.72 1.20
C ALA A 203 20.23 -3.54 -0.27
N ALA A 204 19.84 -4.49 -1.11
CA ALA A 204 19.97 -4.45 -2.56
C ALA A 204 18.74 -3.80 -3.23
N PRO A 205 18.85 -3.34 -4.49
CA PRO A 205 17.70 -2.85 -5.23
C PRO A 205 16.59 -3.90 -5.35
N GLY A 206 15.34 -3.48 -5.17
CA GLY A 206 14.17 -4.37 -5.18
C GLY A 206 13.99 -5.20 -3.91
N GLU A 207 14.96 -5.20 -2.99
CA GLU A 207 14.87 -5.94 -1.75
C GLU A 207 13.83 -5.33 -0.80
N ARG A 208 13.23 -6.18 0.03
CA ARG A 208 12.41 -5.78 1.16
C ARG A 208 13.08 -6.27 2.42
N VAL A 209 13.35 -5.35 3.34
CA VAL A 209 14.01 -5.66 4.60
C VAL A 209 13.07 -5.38 5.76
N ARG A 210 12.95 -6.35 6.66
CA ARG A 210 12.25 -6.22 7.93
C ARG A 210 13.25 -6.41 9.05
N THR A 211 13.32 -5.46 9.96
CA THR A 211 14.15 -5.57 11.16
C THR A 211 13.41 -4.99 12.35
N SER A 212 13.92 -5.27 13.55
CA SER A 212 13.35 -4.74 14.78
C SER A 212 14.45 -4.30 15.72
N MET A 213 14.12 -3.36 16.59
CA MET A 213 14.95 -2.96 17.71
C MET A 213 14.08 -2.65 18.92
N THR A 214 14.70 -2.62 20.09
CA THR A 214 14.06 -2.13 21.30
C THR A 214 14.84 -0.92 21.80
N SER A 215 14.14 0.19 21.99
CA SER A 215 14.66 1.38 22.65
C SER A 215 14.29 1.32 24.14
N THR A 216 15.14 1.84 25.01
CA THR A 216 14.82 2.06 26.43
C THR A 216 13.92 3.28 26.63
N LEU A 217 13.81 4.15 25.63
CA LEU A 217 12.90 5.30 25.64
C LEU A 217 11.44 4.82 25.54
N SER A 218 10.57 5.39 26.37
CA SER A 218 9.12 5.25 26.23
C SER A 218 8.63 5.95 24.97
N LEU A 219 7.45 5.58 24.47
CA LEU A 219 6.92 6.11 23.22
C LEU A 219 6.82 7.63 23.23
N SER A 220 6.43 8.23 24.36
CA SER A 220 6.36 9.67 24.53
C SER A 220 7.72 10.36 24.51
N GLU A 221 8.81 9.68 24.87
CA GLU A 221 10.16 10.26 24.89
C GLU A 221 10.82 10.28 23.50
N ILE A 222 10.25 9.56 22.53
CA ILE A 222 10.74 9.51 21.15
C ILE A 222 10.11 10.68 20.37
N ASN A 223 10.94 11.54 19.80
CA ASN A 223 10.50 12.65 18.96
C ASN A 223 10.45 12.25 17.48
N SER A 224 11.46 11.51 17.01
CA SER A 224 11.49 11.05 15.63
C SER A 224 12.36 9.81 15.43
N LEU A 225 12.09 9.11 14.33
CA LEU A 225 12.94 8.05 13.80
C LEU A 225 13.61 8.54 12.52
N GLU A 226 14.87 8.20 12.34
CA GLU A 226 15.67 8.60 11.19
C GLU A 226 16.39 7.41 10.58
N ILE A 227 16.46 7.38 9.24
CA ILE A 227 17.26 6.39 8.53
C ILE A 227 18.38 7.12 7.81
N ASP A 228 19.60 6.74 8.15
CA ASP A 228 20.80 7.23 7.50
C ASP A 228 21.28 6.21 6.45
N ASP A 229 21.71 6.72 5.30
CA ASP A 229 22.59 5.98 4.39
C ASP A 229 24.00 6.02 4.98
N VAL A 230 24.53 4.84 5.33
CA VAL A 230 25.83 4.70 6.00
C VAL A 230 27.00 5.03 5.05
N GLY A 231 26.83 4.82 3.74
CA GLY A 231 27.85 5.13 2.75
C GLY A 231 28.07 6.64 2.59
N THR A 232 26.98 7.41 2.64
CA THR A 232 27.04 8.88 2.56
C THR A 232 27.13 9.56 3.93
N GLY A 233 26.75 8.87 5.01
CA GLY A 233 26.65 9.42 6.36
C GLY A 233 25.49 10.39 6.54
N GLN A 234 24.46 10.29 5.69
CA GLN A 234 23.39 11.28 5.59
C GLN A 234 22.04 10.68 5.94
N THR A 235 21.22 11.44 6.68
CA THR A 235 19.80 11.13 6.86
C THR A 235 19.06 11.29 5.54
N ILE A 236 18.39 10.22 5.11
CA ILE A 236 17.63 10.17 3.86
C ILE A 236 16.13 10.10 4.10
N MET A 237 15.70 9.54 5.22
CA MET A 237 14.30 9.41 5.60
C MET A 237 14.11 9.79 7.07
N ARG A 238 12.97 10.41 7.39
CA ARG A 238 12.56 10.75 8.76
C ARG A 238 11.07 10.49 8.98
N ALA A 239 10.71 9.96 10.13
CA ALA A 239 9.34 9.84 10.62
C ALA A 239 9.21 10.55 11.96
N ILE A 240 8.17 11.38 12.11
CA ILE A 240 7.86 12.05 13.38
C ILE A 240 6.88 11.17 14.15
N VAL A 241 7.07 11.03 15.46
CA VAL A 241 6.18 10.27 16.35
C VAL A 241 4.98 11.10 16.77
#